data_AF-A0A835R294-F1
#
_entry.id   AF-A0A835R294-F1
#
_cell.length_a   1.000
_cell.length_b   1.000
_cell.length_c   1.000
_cell.angle_alpha   90.00
_cell.angle_beta   90.00
_cell.angle_gamma   90.00
#
_symmetry.space_group_name_H-M   'P 1'
#
loop_
_entity.id
_entity.type
_entity.pdbx_description
1 polymer ?
#
loop_
_entity_poly.entity_id
_entity_poly.type
_entity_poly.pdbx_seq_one_letter_code
_entity_poly.pdbx_strand_id
1 'polypeptide(L)' 'MTFVDLEAADLDDDGLVSPSEFVLSKLKEIGKISEVDIAMVMEEFENLDVDQSGTISSSDLVLAQLNS' A
#
# COMPACT_ATOMS: atom_id res chain seq x y z
N MET A 1 2.26 18.46 9.43
CA MET A 1 1.04 17.69 9.14
C MET A 1 -0.12 18.66 9.12
N THR A 2 -0.41 19.11 7.91
CA THR A 2 -1.58 19.88 7.52
C THR A 2 -2.67 18.91 7.06
N PHE A 3 -3.88 19.41 6.79
CA PHE A 3 -4.94 18.61 6.20
C PHE A 3 -4.52 17.96 4.87
N VAL A 4 -3.72 18.67 4.06
CA VAL A 4 -3.17 18.16 2.80
C VAL A 4 -2.16 17.04 3.03
N ASP A 5 -1.36 17.12 4.09
CA ASP A 5 -0.43 16.03 4.46
C ASP A 5 -1.17 14.79 4.98
N LEU A 6 -2.38 14.98 5.53
CA LEU A 6 -3.25 13.91 6.00
C LEU A 6 -3.91 13.20 4.81
N GLU A 7 -4.50 13.97 3.89
CA GLU A 7 -5.11 13.47 2.64
C GLU A 7 -4.09 12.73 1.76
N ALA A 8 -2.83 13.16 1.74
CA ALA A 8 -1.77 12.46 1.01
C ALA A 8 -1.20 11.23 1.75
N ALA A 9 -1.50 11.07 3.03
CA ALA A 9 -1.05 9.94 3.84
C ALA A 9 -2.13 8.86 4.02
N ASP A 10 -3.40 9.24 3.92
CA ASP A 10 -4.57 8.37 3.83
C ASP A 10 -4.55 7.67 2.45
N LEU A 11 -4.06 6.44 2.43
CA LEU A 11 -3.84 5.67 1.20
C LEU A 11 -5.00 4.73 0.87
N ASP A 12 -5.83 4.41 1.87
CA ASP A 12 -7.04 3.59 1.68
C ASP A 12 -8.33 4.42 1.63
N ASP A 13 -8.22 5.76 1.68
CA ASP A 13 -9.33 6.72 1.61
C ASP A 13 -10.39 6.50 2.71
N ASP A 14 -10.00 5.99 3.89
CA ASP A 14 -10.90 5.74 5.01
C ASP A 14 -11.11 6.98 5.90
N GLY A 15 -10.38 8.07 5.63
CA GLY A 15 -10.41 9.32 6.37
C GLY A 15 -9.60 9.31 7.67
N LEU A 16 -8.85 8.24 7.93
CA LEU A 16 -7.95 8.05 9.06
C LEU A 16 -6.52 7.85 8.54
N VAL A 17 -5.56 7.93 9.46
CA VAL A 17 -4.16 7.60 9.15
C VAL A 17 -3.70 6.57 10.15
N SER A 18 -3.56 5.34 9.68
CA SER A 18 -3.01 4.22 10.41
C SER A 18 -1.51 4.44 10.73
N PRO A 19 -0.96 3.70 11.71
CA PRO A 19 0.48 3.74 11.97
C PRO A 19 1.35 3.40 10.75
N SER A 20 0.89 2.50 9.87
CA SER A 20 1.55 2.13 8.60
C SER A 20 1.65 3.30 7.65
N GLU A 21 0.55 4.01 7.43
CA GLU A 21 0.47 5.18 6.56
C GLU A 21 1.31 6.34 7.09
N PHE A 22 1.29 6.56 8.41
CA PHE A 22 2.16 7.55 9.04
C PHE A 22 3.65 7.24 8.82
N VAL A 23 4.05 5.98 8.98
CA VAL A 23 5.44 5.56 8.75
C VAL A 23 5.81 5.75 7.28
N LEU A 24 4.96 5.33 6.34
CA LEU A 24 5.21 5.44 4.91
C LEU A 24 5.33 6.91 4.47
N SER A 25 4.41 7.76 4.93
CA SER A 25 4.45 9.21 4.72
C SER A 25 5.77 9.81 5.25
N LYS A 26 6.22 9.40 6.45
CA LYS A 26 7.52 9.85 7.00
C LYS A 26 8.71 9.37 6.20
N LEU A 27 8.71 8.12 5.72
CA LEU A 27 9.78 7.59 4.87
C LEU A 27 9.89 8.34 3.55
N LYS A 28 8.75 8.73 2.97
CA LYS A 28 8.68 9.57 1.76
C LYS A 28 9.23 10.98 2.04
N GLU A 29 8.82 11.59 3.16
CA GLU A 29 9.28 12.94 3.58
C GLU A 29 10.81 13.00 3.78
N ILE A 30 11.42 11.95 4.35
CA ILE A 30 12.89 11.89 4.54
C ILE A 30 13.64 11.36 3.30
N GLY A 31 12.96 11.15 2.17
CA GLY A 31 13.54 10.70 0.91
C GLY A 31 14.10 9.28 0.93
N LYS A 32 13.59 8.41 1.81
CA LYS A 32 13.98 6.99 1.84
C LYS A 32 13.26 6.14 0.80
N ILE A 33 12.05 6.57 0.41
CA ILE A 33 11.23 5.96 -0.63
C ILE A 33 10.67 7.06 -1.52
N SER A 34 10.43 6.73 -2.78
CA SER A 34 9.76 7.59 -3.77
C SER A 34 8.37 7.06 -4.10
N GLU A 35 7.56 7.87 -4.79
CA GLU A 35 6.25 7.41 -5.30
C GLU A 35 6.38 6.24 -6.27
N VAL A 36 7.48 6.17 -7.02
CA VAL A 36 7.76 5.06 -7.95
C VAL A 36 7.98 3.76 -7.19
N ASP A 37 8.69 3.81 -6.06
CA ASP A 37 8.92 2.62 -5.22
C ASP A 37 7.60 2.10 -4.63
N ILE A 38 6.73 3.03 -4.19
CA ILE A 38 5.40 2.68 -3.67
C ILE A 38 4.54 2.06 -4.77
N ALA A 39 4.49 2.68 -5.95
CA ALA A 39 3.70 2.18 -7.08
C ALA A 39 4.13 0.77 -7.52
N MET A 40 5.44 0.50 -7.54
CA MET A 40 5.96 -0.83 -7.89
C MET A 40 5.54 -1.90 -6.88
N VAL A 41 5.57 -1.58 -5.59
CA VAL A 41 5.14 -2.51 -4.52
C VAL A 41 3.61 -2.67 -4.53
N MET A 42 2.86 -1.62 -4.84
CA MET A 42 1.40 -1.71 -5.01
C MET A 42 1.00 -2.56 -6.20
N GLU A 43 1.71 -2.47 -7.34
CA GLU A 43 1.49 -3.35 -8.48
C GLU A 43 1.76 -4.82 -8.11
N GLU A 44 2.80 -5.10 -7.31
CA GLU A 44 3.04 -6.45 -6.78
C GLU A 44 1.89 -6.90 -5.86
N PHE A 45 1.38 -6.01 -5.00
CA PHE A 45 0.23 -6.29 -4.14
C PHE A 45 -1.02 -6.65 -4.95
N GLU A 46 -1.36 -5.85 -5.97
CA GLU A 46 -2.51 -6.10 -6.84
C GLU A 46 -2.41 -7.42 -7.61
N ASN A 47 -1.20 -7.81 -8.00
CA ASN A 47 -0.96 -9.11 -8.64
C ASN A 47 -1.08 -10.28 -7.66
N LEU A 48 -0.74 -10.04 -6.39
CA LEU A 48 -0.86 -11.05 -5.33
C LEU A 48 -2.29 -11.17 -4.80
N ASP A 49 -3.07 -10.09 -4.75
CA ASP A 49 -4.48 -10.04 -4.34
C ASP A 49 -5.39 -10.59 -5.45
N VAL A 50 -5.28 -11.90 -5.70
CA VAL A 50 -5.97 -12.59 -6.81
C VAL A 50 -7.49 -12.48 -6.69
N ASP A 51 -8.03 -12.47 -5.46
CA ASP A 51 -9.46 -12.30 -5.23
C ASP A 51 -9.93 -10.83 -5.19
N GLN A 52 -9.00 -9.87 -5.33
CA GLN A 52 -9.25 -8.43 -5.30
C GLN A 52 -10.01 -7.98 -4.05
N SER A 53 -9.77 -8.64 -2.92
CA SER A 53 -10.42 -8.30 -1.65
C SER A 53 -9.88 -7.00 -1.03
N GLY A 54 -8.76 -6.49 -1.53
CA GLY A 54 -7.99 -5.41 -0.91
C GLY A 54 -7.07 -5.92 0.20
N THR A 55 -6.89 -7.24 0.31
CA THR A 55 -6.03 -7.86 1.33
C THR A 55 -5.37 -9.12 0.78
N ILE A 56 -4.06 -9.30 0.99
CA ILE A 56 -3.41 -10.57 0.66
C ILE A 56 -3.69 -11.59 1.77
N SER A 57 -4.42 -12.65 1.41
CA SER A 57 -4.66 -13.80 2.29
C SER A 57 -3.79 -15.01 1.89
N SER A 58 -3.77 -16.03 2.75
CA SER A 58 -3.12 -17.31 2.41
C SER A 58 -3.71 -17.96 1.16
N SER A 59 -4.99 -17.73 0.88
CA SER A 59 -5.65 -18.25 -0.32
C SER A 59 -5.07 -17.61 -1.57
N ASP A 60 -4.82 -16.30 -1.53
CA ASP A 60 -4.27 -15.54 -2.65
C ASP A 60 -2.86 -16.00 -3.00
N LEU A 61 -2.02 -16.25 -1.99
CA LEU A 61 -0.66 -16.79 -2.21
C LEU A 61 -0.67 -18.17 -2.87
N VAL A 62 -1.64 -19.03 -2.51
CA VAL A 62 -1.81 -20.34 -3.13
C VAL A 62 -2.30 -20.19 -4.57
N LEU A 63 -3.25 -19.28 -4.82
CA LEU A 63 -3.77 -19.02 -6.17
C LEU A 63 -2.70 -18.41 -7.08
N ALA A 64 -1.90 -17.47 -6.59
CA ALA A 64 -0.78 -16.87 -7.33
C ALA A 64 0.26 -17.92 -7.74
N GLN A 65 0.59 -18.86 -6.85
CA GLN A 65 1.49 -19.98 -7.15
C GLN A 65 0.93 -20.98 -8.18
N LEU A 66 -0.38 -21.19 -8.20
CA LEU A 66 -1.03 -22.08 -9.18
C LEU A 66 -1.14 -21.43 -10.58
N ASN A 67 -1.15 -20.11 -10.64
CA ASN A 67 -1.25 -19.32 -11.87
C ASN A 67 0.12 -18.90 -12.45
N SER A 68 1.23 -19.29 -11.81
CA SER A 68 2.63 -19.05 -12.22
C SER A 68 3.20 -20.19 -13.07
#